data_AF-A0A3N5L5G9-F1
#
_entry.id   AF-A0A3N5L5G9-F1
#
_cell.length_a   1.000
_cell.length_b   1.000
_cell.length_c   1.000
_cell.angle_alpha   90.00
_cell.angle_beta   90.00
_cell.angle_gamma   90.00
#
_symmetry.space_group_name_H-M   'P 1'
#
loop_
_entity.id
_entity.type
_entity.pdbx_description
1 polymer ?
#
loop_
_entity_poly.entity_id
_entity_poly.type
_entity_poly.pdbx_seq_one_letter_code
_entity_poly.pdbx_strand_id
1 'polypeptide(L)' 'MDVQSTIKKIAEDALTASRRLSHISANTKNAGLLRMADELILHRDFILSENSRDLTGAREKGLSAAMVDRLTVKDATIE' A
#
# COMPACT_ATOMS: atom_id res chain seq x y z
N MET A 1 5.57 8.95 21.40
CA MET A 1 4.65 9.76 20.58
C MET A 1 3.27 9.22 20.83
N ASP A 2 2.32 10.09 21.14
CA ASP A 2 0.91 9.71 21.21
C ASP A 2 0.30 9.65 19.79
N VAL A 3 -0.91 9.09 19.67
CA VAL A 3 -1.60 8.92 18.38
C VAL A 3 -1.89 10.29 17.73
N GLN A 4 -2.24 11.31 18.52
CA GLN A 4 -2.59 12.63 18.02
C GLN A 4 -1.37 13.30 17.36
N SER A 5 -0.21 13.26 18.00
CA SER A 5 1.03 13.81 17.43
C SER A 5 1.47 13.08 16.17
N THR A 6 1.29 11.75 16.11
CA THR A 6 1.60 10.94 14.92
C THR A 6 0.69 11.30 13.74
N ILE A 7 -0.62 11.38 13.98
CA ILE A 7 -1.60 11.71 12.94
C ILE A 7 -1.41 13.15 12.43
N LYS A 8 -1.12 14.10 13.34
CA LYS A 8 -0.80 15.48 12.96
C LYS A 8 0.42 15.52 12.03
N LYS A 9 1.47 14.77 12.36
CA LYS A 9 2.69 14.73 11.54
C LYS A 9 2.44 14.16 10.15
N ILE A 10 1.70 13.06 10.04
CA ILE A 10 1.29 12.48 8.74
C ILE A 10 0.54 13.52 7.89
N ALA A 11 -0.38 14.28 8.51
CA ALA A 11 -1.15 15.30 7.80
C ALA A 11 -0.27 16.47 7.30
N GLU A 12 0.69 16.94 8.12
CA GLU A 12 1.63 17.99 7.75
C GLU A 12 2.55 17.57 6.59
N ASP A 13 3.03 16.33 6.64
CA ASP A 13 3.90 15.76 5.59
C ASP A 13 3.11 15.56 4.29
N ALA A 14 1.87 15.06 4.37
CA ALA A 14 0.98 14.92 3.23
C ALA A 14 0.64 16.28 2.58
N LEU A 15 0.37 17.32 3.39
CA LEU A 15 0.11 18.69 2.88
C LEU A 15 1.33 19.27 2.15
N THR A 16 2.53 18.99 2.66
CA THR A 16 3.78 19.44 2.03
C THR A 16 4.01 18.72 0.69
N ALA A 17 3.77 17.40 0.67
CA ALA A 17 3.92 16.59 -0.54
C ALA A 17 2.88 16.95 -1.61
N SER A 18 1.62 17.20 -1.23
CA SER A 18 0.54 17.50 -2.18
C SER A 18 0.81 18.79 -2.97
N ARG A 19 1.37 19.81 -2.32
CA ARG A 19 1.81 21.05 -2.98
C ARG A 19 2.88 20.78 -4.02
N ARG A 20 3.82 19.86 -3.78
CA ARG A 20 4.81 19.51 -4.82
C ARG A 20 4.16 18.72 -5.95
N LEU A 21 3.33 17.75 -5.60
CA LEU A 21 2.64 16.87 -6.56
C LEU A 21 1.69 17.64 -7.50
N SER A 22 1.10 18.74 -7.05
CA SER A 22 0.22 19.57 -7.89
C SER A 22 0.97 20.28 -9.02
N HIS A 23 2.26 20.57 -8.84
CA HIS A 23 3.07 21.32 -9.81
C HIS A 23 3.86 20.45 -10.79
N ILE A 24 4.02 19.14 -10.52
CA ILE A 24 4.75 18.27 -11.45
C ILE A 24 3.91 17.95 -12.70
N SER A 25 4.61 17.73 -13.81
CA SER A 25 3.98 17.42 -15.10
C SER A 25 3.24 16.08 -15.10
N ALA A 26 2.28 15.92 -16.02
CA ALA A 26 1.62 14.64 -16.26
C ALA A 26 2.62 13.53 -16.63
N ASN A 27 3.66 13.85 -17.43
CA ASN A 27 4.70 12.89 -17.81
C ASN A 27 5.45 12.34 -16.60
N THR A 28 5.81 13.22 -15.65
CA THR A 28 6.47 12.80 -14.40
C THR A 28 5.55 11.93 -13.55
N LYS A 29 4.25 12.27 -13.46
CA LYS A 29 3.25 11.44 -12.75
C LYS A 29 3.13 10.06 -13.38
N ASN A 30 2.99 10.00 -14.70
CA ASN A 30 2.85 8.74 -15.44
C ASN A 30 4.10 7.86 -15.30
N ALA A 31 5.30 8.46 -15.38
CA ALA A 31 6.54 7.73 -15.14
C ALA A 31 6.60 7.17 -13.71
N GLY A 32 6.12 7.91 -12.71
CA GLY A 32 6.00 7.42 -11.34
C GLY A 32 5.05 6.23 -11.22
N LEU A 33 3.88 6.28 -11.85
CA LEU A 33 2.90 5.20 -11.85
C LEU A 33 3.43 3.93 -12.53
N LEU A 34 4.08 4.07 -13.69
CA LEU A 34 4.68 2.92 -14.39
C LEU A 34 5.78 2.27 -13.54
N ARG A 35 6.63 3.08 -12.92
CA ARG A 35 7.65 2.56 -12.00
C ARG A 35 7.03 1.85 -10.80
N MET A 36 5.93 2.36 -10.24
CA MET A 36 5.23 1.66 -9.15
C MET A 36 4.71 0.29 -9.61
N ALA A 37 4.20 0.19 -10.84
CA ALA A 37 3.79 -1.10 -11.40
C ALA A 37 4.98 -2.07 -11.55
N ASP A 38 6.10 -1.59 -12.10
CA ASP A 38 7.33 -2.40 -12.24
C ASP A 38 7.85 -2.90 -10.88
N GLU A 39 7.87 -2.03 -9.86
CA GLU A 39 8.32 -2.37 -8.51
C GLU A 39 7.39 -3.37 -7.81
N LEU A 40 6.06 -3.27 -8.03
CA LEU A 40 5.11 -4.25 -7.51
C LEU A 40 5.37 -5.64 -8.09
N ILE A 41 5.64 -5.74 -9.39
CA ILE A 41 5.97 -7.00 -10.06
C ILE A 41 7.33 -7.52 -9.56
N LEU A 42 8.34 -6.65 -9.49
CA LEU A 42 9.69 -7.01 -9.03
C LEU A 42 9.69 -7.56 -7.60
N HIS A 43 8.83 -7.03 -6.73
CA HIS A 43 8.72 -7.42 -5.32
C HIS A 43 7.52 -8.33 -5.01
N ARG A 44 6.91 -8.94 -6.04
CA ARG A 44 5.74 -9.82 -5.92
C ARG A 44 5.89 -10.89 -4.84
N ASP A 45 6.98 -11.65 -4.85
CA ASP A 45 7.19 -12.75 -3.91
C ASP A 45 7.26 -12.26 -2.46
N PHE A 46 7.88 -11.09 -2.25
CA PHE A 46 7.92 -10.45 -0.94
C PHE A 46 6.51 -10.05 -0.48
N ILE A 47 5.73 -9.38 -1.34
CA ILE A 47 4.36 -8.94 -1.02
C ILE A 47 3.46 -10.13 -0.67
N LEU A 48 3.52 -11.22 -1.43
CA LEU A 48 2.72 -12.42 -1.19
C LEU A 48 3.12 -13.15 0.10
N SER A 49 4.42 -13.17 0.40
CA SER A 49 4.94 -13.75 1.63
C SER A 49 4.43 -12.99 2.87
N GLU A 50 4.41 -11.65 2.81
CA GLU A 50 3.88 -10.82 3.90
C GLU A 50 2.35 -10.93 3.99
N ASN A 51 1.63 -10.92 2.87
CA ASN A 51 0.18 -11.12 2.88
C ASN A 51 -0.22 -12.48 3.49
N SER A 52 0.58 -13.53 3.26
CA SER A 52 0.34 -14.85 3.87
C SER A 52 0.43 -14.82 5.39
N ARG A 53 1.33 -13.98 5.95
CA ARG A 53 1.42 -13.75 7.40
C ARG A 53 0.20 -13.02 7.92
N ASP A 54 -0.29 -12.02 7.19
CA ASP A 54 -1.53 -11.29 7.52
C ASP A 54 -2.76 -12.20 7.48
N LEU A 55 -2.87 -13.09 6.49
CA LEU A 55 -3.97 -14.05 6.39
C LEU A 55 -3.97 -15.05 7.54
N THR A 56 -2.79 -15.46 8.01
CA THR A 56 -2.67 -16.31 9.19
C THR A 56 -3.17 -15.58 10.43
N GLY A 57 -2.70 -14.34 10.66
CA GLY A 57 -3.16 -13.52 11.78
C GLY A 57 -4.65 -13.15 11.71
N ALA A 58 -5.21 -12.98 10.51
CA ALA A 58 -6.64 -12.75 10.31
C ALA A 58 -7.49 -13.96 10.71
N ARG A 59 -7.05 -15.17 10.37
CA ARG A 59 -7.73 -16.41 10.76
C ARG A 59 -7.67 -16.62 12.28
N GLU A 60 -6.52 -16.38 12.90
CA GLU A 60 -6.36 -16.46 14.36
C GLU A 60 -7.26 -15.47 15.11
N LYS A 61 -7.45 -14.27 14.56
CA LYS A 61 -8.35 -13.24 15.10
C LYS A 61 -9.84 -13.52 14.81
N GLY A 62 -10.17 -14.62 14.13
CA GLY A 62 -11.55 -15.03 13.85
C GLY A 62 -12.26 -14.16 12.81
N LEU A 63 -11.53 -13.55 11.86
CA LEU A 63 -12.16 -12.80 10.77
C LEU A 63 -13.04 -13.71 9.91
N SER A 64 -14.15 -13.17 9.42
CA SER A 64 -15.06 -13.91 8.53
C SER A 64 -14.35 -14.29 7.21
N ALA A 65 -14.79 -15.39 6.60
CA ALA A 65 -14.25 -15.84 5.32
C ALA A 65 -14.29 -14.76 4.23
N ALA A 66 -15.35 -13.94 4.19
CA ALA A 66 -15.48 -12.82 3.26
C ALA A 66 -14.43 -11.71 3.51
N MET A 67 -14.05 -11.46 4.76
CA MET A 67 -12.99 -10.51 5.09
C MET A 67 -11.60 -11.04 4.74
N VAL A 68 -11.36 -12.34 4.97
CA VAL A 68 -10.10 -13.00 4.59
C VAL A 68 -9.92 -13.02 3.07
N ASP A 69 -10.99 -13.28 2.31
CA ASP A 69 -10.94 -13.24 0.84
C ASP A 69 -10.58 -11.84 0.33
N ARG A 70 -11.18 -10.78 0.90
CA ARG A 70 -10.82 -9.37 0.56
C ARG A 70 -9.40 -8.98 0.96
N LEU A 71 -8.84 -9.61 1.98
CA LEU A 71 -7.46 -9.38 2.41
C LEU A 71 -6.45 -10.12 1.54
N THR A 72 -6.88 -11.16 0.82
CA THR A 72 -5.98 -12.02 0.05
C THR A 72 -5.46 -11.31 -1.19
N VAL A 73 -4.14 -11.17 -1.28
CA VAL A 73 -3.45 -10.74 -2.49
C VAL A 73 -3.06 -11.98 -3.28
N LYS A 74 -3.41 -12.01 -4.57
CA LYS A 74 -3.11 -13.13 -5.48
C LYS A 74 -2.08 -12.69 -6.50
N ASP A 75 -1.42 -13.67 -7.09
CA ASP A 75 -0.51 -13.49 -8.22
C ASP A 75 -1.14 -12.64 -9.34
N ALA A 76 -2.35 -13.01 -9.77
CA ALA A 76 -3.13 -12.29 -10.77
C ALA A 76 -3.54 -10.86 -10.37
N THR A 77 -3.32 -10.44 -9.12
CA THR A 77 -3.54 -9.06 -8.66
C THR A 77 -2.30 -8.19 -8.85
N ILE A 78 -1.11 -8.79 -9.00
CA ILE A 78 0.18 -8.11 -9.12
C ILE A 78 0.75 -8.21 -10.55
N GLU A 79 0.27 -9.16 -11.36
CA GLU A 79 0.68 -9.40 -12.76
C GLU A 79 0.11 -8.39 -13.78
#